data_AF-A0A519WFQ2-F1
#
_entry.id   AF-A0A519WFQ2-F1
#
_cell.length_a   1.000
_cell.length_b   1.000
_cell.length_c   1.000
_cell.angle_alpha   90.00
_cell.angle_beta   90.00
_cell.angle_gamma   90.00
#
_symmetry.space_group_name_H-M   'P 1'
#
loop_
_entity.id
_entity.type
_entity.pdbx_description
1 polymer ?
#
loop_
_entity_poly.entity_id
_entity_poly.type
_entity_poly.pdbx_seq_one_letter_code
_entity_poly.pdbx_strand_id
1 'polypeptide(L)'
;MAQGDAVYAENALTIPINQSSLQLVAGIRSEITAINGSEYGNIANWSPRVNAKYTFWERKNQLVSDLNVKLAWGKTVKLPGFDALYSTPNFIDIRTFTPGTTDEGHTFYGYYTIPRRRVFNPDLKWQSNEQREIAISATIAGNRIYLTASQDKTTNPYDYSTLYDPFYFNFTTQVHLNASTIPVENRIYAVNQQTGIVTVTDKTGAIPTENLEYDQRYQFMPSTLYTNGSPVKRSRLTWTVDFKQIRSLKTSFRVDGNYYYYKGLEEQLKGFIPNPSQLMANGQYYKFIGFYLGGANASNGSITKSMDMNFTVTTHIPAIRLILSARLESSFYTLSQNLSEKNAGQRGFVLDSRDAYEPSNTQSNIYGGDRFVGLYPEYYISLDDLSTKIPFAEKFLWAKTNDPALYN
;
A
#
# COMPACT_ATOMS: atom_id res chain seq x y z
N MET A 1 -11.40 24.74 5.61
CA MET A 1 -12.65 24.21 6.19
C MET A 1 -12.99 22.93 5.44
N ALA A 2 -13.30 21.86 6.17
CA ALA A 2 -13.71 20.57 5.61
C ALA A 2 -15.12 20.25 6.10
N GLN A 3 -16.01 19.86 5.19
CA GLN A 3 -17.38 19.45 5.50
C GLN A 3 -17.63 18.05 4.92
N GLY A 4 -18.31 17.21 5.69
CA GLY A 4 -18.71 15.87 5.27
C GLY A 4 -20.19 15.65 5.55
N ASP A 5 -20.95 15.26 4.53
CA ASP A 5 -22.38 14.96 4.61
C ASP A 5 -22.65 13.52 4.13
N ALA A 6 -23.75 12.92 4.58
CA ALA A 6 -24.15 11.59 4.12
C ALA A 6 -25.68 11.48 3.97
N VAL A 7 -26.12 10.75 2.94
CA VAL A 7 -27.53 10.46 2.66
C VAL A 7 -27.68 8.96 2.45
N TYR A 8 -28.79 8.38 2.92
CA TYR A 8 -29.09 6.97 2.69
C TYR A 8 -30.59 6.73 2.49
N ALA A 9 -30.92 5.67 1.76
CA ALA A 9 -32.27 5.17 1.61
C ALA A 9 -32.26 3.64 1.60
N GLU A 10 -33.25 3.01 2.20
CA GLU A 10 -33.42 1.56 2.22
C GLU A 10 -34.90 1.19 2.20
N ASN A 11 -35.22 0.10 1.50
CA ASN A 11 -36.55 -0.47 1.49
C ASN A 11 -36.49 -2.01 1.57
N ALA A 12 -37.53 -2.60 2.14
CA ALA A 12 -37.69 -4.04 2.26
C ALA A 12 -39.08 -4.44 1.77
N LEU A 13 -39.14 -5.50 0.96
CA LEU A 13 -40.37 -6.07 0.42
C LEU A 13 -40.39 -7.57 0.70
N THR A 14 -41.48 -8.07 1.27
CA THR A 14 -41.70 -9.51 1.45
C THR A 14 -42.88 -9.94 0.59
N ILE A 15 -42.63 -10.85 -0.35
CA ILE A 15 -43.61 -11.40 -1.28
C ILE A 15 -43.94 -12.82 -0.84
N PRO A 16 -45.15 -13.11 -0.35
CA PRO A 16 -45.58 -14.49 -0.07
C PRO A 16 -45.82 -15.25 -1.38
N ILE A 17 -45.38 -16.51 -1.45
CA ILE A 17 -45.54 -17.41 -2.62
C ILE A 17 -46.05 -18.76 -2.11
N ASN A 18 -47.37 -18.95 -2.03
CA ASN A 18 -47.97 -20.14 -1.41
C ASN A 18 -47.44 -20.40 0.02
N GLN A 19 -46.68 -21.49 0.20
CA GLN A 19 -46.07 -21.89 1.48
C GLN A 19 -44.61 -21.39 1.62
N SER A 20 -44.09 -20.68 0.62
CA SER A 20 -42.76 -20.06 0.62
C SER A 20 -42.88 -18.53 0.67
N SER A 21 -41.74 -17.85 0.84
CA SER A 21 -41.67 -16.39 0.78
C SER A 21 -40.37 -15.91 0.16
N LEU A 22 -40.44 -14.79 -0.56
CA LEU A 22 -39.29 -14.06 -1.08
C LEU A 22 -39.18 -12.71 -0.37
N GLN A 23 -38.10 -12.49 0.35
CA GLN A 23 -37.76 -11.20 0.93
C GLN A 23 -36.68 -10.52 0.08
N LEU A 24 -36.92 -9.27 -0.31
CA LEU A 24 -36.00 -8.41 -1.04
C LEU A 24 -35.68 -7.19 -0.17
N VAL A 25 -34.41 -6.84 -0.03
CA VAL A 25 -33.96 -5.62 0.65
C VAL A 25 -33.00 -4.89 -0.28
N ALA A 26 -33.25 -3.63 -0.55
CA ALA A 26 -32.38 -2.79 -1.36
C ALA A 26 -32.12 -1.47 -0.64
N GLY A 27 -30.87 -1.01 -0.69
CA GLY A 27 -30.47 0.25 -0.09
C GLY A 27 -29.35 0.92 -0.87
N ILE A 28 -29.20 2.22 -0.66
CA ILE A 28 -28.15 3.04 -1.25
C ILE A 28 -27.68 4.06 -0.20
N ARG A 29 -26.38 4.30 -0.17
CA ARG A 29 -25.75 5.35 0.65
C ARG A 29 -24.89 6.24 -0.24
N SER A 30 -24.89 7.54 0.03
CA SER A 30 -23.98 8.52 -0.54
C SER A 30 -23.24 9.24 0.56
N GLU A 31 -21.96 9.48 0.35
CA GLU A 31 -21.13 10.34 1.21
C GLU A 31 -20.58 11.46 0.35
N ILE A 32 -20.57 12.68 0.88
CA ILE A 32 -20.12 13.90 0.22
C ILE A 32 -19.03 14.51 1.08
N THR A 33 -17.88 14.85 0.49
CA THR A 33 -16.78 15.53 1.17
C THR A 33 -16.41 16.78 0.38
N ALA A 34 -16.39 17.92 1.08
CA ALA A 34 -15.96 19.21 0.54
C ALA A 34 -14.73 19.69 1.33
N ILE A 35 -13.59 19.89 0.65
CA ILE A 35 -12.36 20.38 1.27
C ILE A 35 -11.86 21.59 0.49
N ASN A 36 -11.82 22.74 1.18
CA ASN A 36 -11.30 23.96 0.57
C ASN A 36 -9.80 23.81 0.24
N GLY A 37 -9.43 24.15 -0.99
CA GLY A 37 -8.06 24.02 -1.50
C GLY A 37 -7.69 22.62 -2.02
N SER A 38 -8.63 21.67 -2.06
CA SER A 38 -8.46 20.38 -2.75
C SER A 38 -8.61 20.57 -4.26
N GLU A 39 -7.68 20.03 -5.07
CA GLU A 39 -7.83 20.01 -6.54
C GLU A 39 -8.96 19.07 -7.00
N TYR A 40 -9.40 18.14 -6.16
CA TYR A 40 -10.54 17.27 -6.44
C TYR A 40 -11.91 17.94 -6.23
N GLY A 41 -11.94 19.16 -5.68
CA GLY A 41 -13.17 19.87 -5.37
C GLY A 41 -14.07 19.13 -4.38
N ASN A 42 -15.38 19.26 -4.58
CA ASN A 42 -16.39 18.55 -3.79
C ASN A 42 -16.66 17.18 -4.41
N ILE A 43 -16.46 16.13 -3.64
CA ILE A 43 -16.54 14.75 -4.09
C ILE A 43 -17.71 14.03 -3.41
N ALA A 44 -18.48 13.23 -4.16
CA ALA A 44 -19.63 12.47 -3.66
C ALA A 44 -19.73 11.05 -4.21
N ASN A 45 -19.95 10.03 -3.37
CA ASN A 45 -20.00 8.61 -3.76
C ASN A 45 -21.39 7.99 -3.75
N TRP A 46 -21.50 6.75 -4.27
CA TRP A 46 -22.70 5.93 -4.20
C TRP A 46 -22.34 4.49 -3.87
N SER A 47 -22.99 3.96 -2.82
CA SER A 47 -22.75 2.62 -2.27
C SER A 47 -24.07 1.84 -2.19
N PRO A 48 -24.50 1.18 -3.28
CA PRO A 48 -25.73 0.38 -3.32
C PRO A 48 -25.55 -1.01 -2.69
N ARG A 49 -26.63 -1.57 -2.15
CA ARG A 49 -26.73 -2.95 -1.65
C ARG A 49 -28.07 -3.57 -1.98
N VAL A 50 -28.08 -4.87 -2.29
CA VAL A 50 -29.28 -5.67 -2.55
C VAL A 50 -29.12 -7.03 -1.88
N ASN A 51 -30.17 -7.48 -1.19
CA ASN A 51 -30.27 -8.80 -0.60
C ASN A 51 -31.58 -9.46 -1.04
N ALA A 52 -31.53 -10.74 -1.37
CA ALA A 52 -32.69 -11.56 -1.68
C ALA A 52 -32.64 -12.82 -0.83
N LYS A 53 -33.67 -13.07 0.00
CA LYS A 53 -33.82 -14.31 0.78
C LYS A 53 -35.06 -15.03 0.30
N TYR A 54 -34.88 -16.23 -0.23
CA TYR A 54 -35.98 -17.14 -0.54
C TYR A 54 -36.09 -18.19 0.56
N THR A 55 -37.24 -18.22 1.22
CA THR A 55 -37.59 -19.19 2.25
C THR A 55 -38.51 -20.22 1.61
N PHE A 56 -38.00 -21.42 1.35
CA PHE A 56 -38.76 -22.47 0.68
C PHE A 56 -39.89 -23.00 1.58
N TRP A 57 -39.58 -23.23 2.84
CA TRP A 57 -40.52 -23.61 3.88
C TRP A 57 -39.91 -23.41 5.26
N GLU A 58 -40.76 -23.25 6.26
CA GLU A 58 -40.38 -23.20 7.67
C GLU A 58 -41.29 -24.13 8.48
N ARG A 59 -40.73 -24.73 9.53
CA ARG A 59 -41.43 -25.56 10.53
C ARG A 59 -42.27 -26.68 9.92
N LYS A 60 -41.81 -27.29 8.81
CA LYS A 60 -42.47 -28.46 8.22
C LYS A 60 -42.18 -29.72 9.03
N ASN A 61 -43.18 -30.59 9.15
CA ASN A 61 -43.04 -31.89 9.79
C ASN A 61 -42.38 -32.90 8.84
N GLN A 62 -41.12 -32.66 8.49
CA GLN A 62 -40.32 -33.49 7.59
C GLN A 62 -38.86 -33.51 8.06
N LEU A 63 -38.01 -34.35 7.47
CA LEU A 63 -36.59 -34.45 7.85
C LEU A 63 -35.88 -33.08 7.80
N VAL A 64 -36.17 -32.27 6.79
CA VAL A 64 -35.70 -30.88 6.65
C VAL A 64 -36.82 -29.92 7.01
N SER A 65 -36.92 -29.50 8.27
CA SER A 65 -38.06 -28.69 8.75
C SER A 65 -38.03 -27.25 8.27
N ASP A 66 -36.85 -26.71 7.98
CA ASP A 66 -36.66 -25.34 7.53
C ASP A 66 -35.61 -25.33 6.42
N LEU A 67 -35.83 -24.55 5.36
CA LEU A 67 -34.85 -24.33 4.30
C LEU A 67 -35.00 -22.92 3.73
N ASN A 68 -33.90 -22.18 3.71
CA ASN A 68 -33.82 -20.89 3.02
C ASN A 68 -32.45 -20.70 2.37
N VAL A 69 -32.46 -19.89 1.32
CA VAL A 69 -31.28 -19.43 0.60
C VAL A 69 -31.32 -17.91 0.55
N LYS A 70 -30.18 -17.27 0.85
CA LYS A 70 -29.98 -15.84 0.75
C LYS A 70 -28.87 -15.56 -0.26
N LEU A 71 -29.11 -14.59 -1.12
CA LEU A 71 -28.14 -13.96 -2.00
C LEU A 71 -27.98 -12.52 -1.55
N ALA A 72 -26.74 -12.04 -1.53
CA ALA A 72 -26.45 -10.65 -1.20
C ALA A 72 -25.36 -10.10 -2.12
N TRP A 73 -25.54 -8.84 -2.51
CA TRP A 73 -24.57 -8.07 -3.26
C TRP A 73 -24.52 -6.66 -2.70
N GLY A 74 -23.33 -6.10 -2.61
CA GLY A 74 -23.17 -4.69 -2.25
C GLY A 74 -21.89 -4.12 -2.82
N LYS A 75 -21.93 -2.83 -3.15
CA LYS A 75 -20.76 -2.05 -3.52
C LYS A 75 -20.60 -0.93 -2.50
N THR A 76 -19.42 -0.84 -1.91
CA THR A 76 -19.03 0.28 -1.05
C THR A 76 -17.95 1.07 -1.77
N VAL A 77 -18.12 2.39 -1.89
CA VAL A 77 -17.11 3.28 -2.47
C VAL A 77 -16.52 4.12 -1.33
N LYS A 78 -15.19 4.21 -1.27
CA LYS A 78 -14.47 4.97 -0.26
C LYS A 78 -13.92 6.23 -0.91
N LEU A 79 -14.27 7.41 -0.39
CA LEU A 79 -13.63 8.68 -0.78
C LEU A 79 -12.16 8.69 -0.33
N PRO A 80 -11.26 9.44 -1.01
CA PRO A 80 -9.88 9.56 -0.57
C PRO A 80 -9.80 10.14 0.85
N GLY A 81 -8.78 9.73 1.61
CA GLY A 81 -8.57 10.25 2.96
C GLY A 81 -8.17 11.71 2.94
N PHE A 82 -8.24 12.38 4.10
CA PHE A 82 -7.87 13.79 4.24
C PHE A 82 -6.43 14.07 3.77
N ASP A 83 -5.50 13.14 4.00
CA ASP A 83 -4.13 13.23 3.52
C ASP A 83 -4.05 13.31 1.98
N ALA A 84 -4.92 12.61 1.24
CA ALA A 84 -4.97 12.73 -0.22
C ALA A 84 -5.64 14.03 -0.71
N LEU A 85 -6.52 14.62 0.10
CA LEU A 85 -7.37 15.75 -0.31
C LEU A 85 -6.84 17.11 0.15
N TYR A 86 -6.06 17.16 1.22
CA TYR A 86 -5.63 18.40 1.85
C TYR A 86 -4.23 18.83 1.42
N SER A 87 -4.12 20.08 0.95
CA SER A 87 -2.85 20.68 0.54
C SER A 87 -2.21 21.40 1.74
N THR A 88 -1.26 20.74 2.40
CA THR A 88 -0.33 21.41 3.33
C THR A 88 1.00 21.64 2.65
N PRO A 89 1.62 22.83 2.82
CA PRO A 89 3.00 23.01 2.43
C PRO A 89 3.90 22.16 3.34
N ASN A 90 4.82 21.42 2.72
CA ASN A 90 5.91 20.75 3.38
C ASN A 90 7.22 21.41 2.97
N PHE A 91 8.24 21.40 3.83
CA PHE A 91 9.53 22.02 3.55
C PHE A 91 10.62 20.95 3.45
N ILE A 92 11.52 21.11 2.49
CA ILE A 92 12.73 20.29 2.36
C ILE A 92 13.93 21.20 2.51
N ASP A 93 14.84 20.86 3.43
CA ASP A 93 16.08 21.58 3.63
C ASP A 93 17.24 20.81 3.01
N ILE A 94 17.96 21.47 2.10
CA ILE A 94 19.13 20.93 1.42
C ILE A 94 20.34 21.69 1.92
N ARG A 95 21.29 20.99 2.52
CA ARG A 95 22.52 21.63 3.00
C ARG A 95 23.38 22.06 1.80
N THR A 96 23.59 23.36 1.66
CA THR A 96 24.34 23.98 0.53
C THR A 96 25.69 24.55 0.95
N PHE A 97 25.91 24.72 2.26
CA PHE A 97 27.13 25.29 2.80
C PHE A 97 27.48 24.67 4.15
N THR A 98 28.75 24.31 4.35
CA THR A 98 29.25 23.71 5.60
C THR A 98 30.70 24.14 5.83
N PRO A 99 30.92 25.32 6.43
CA PRO A 99 32.23 25.70 6.93
C PRO A 99 32.66 24.81 8.09
N GLY A 100 33.95 24.64 8.24
CA GLY A 100 34.56 24.11 9.46
C GLY A 100 34.26 25.00 10.69
N THR A 101 34.54 24.44 11.86
CA THR A 101 34.40 25.15 13.14
C THR A 101 35.38 26.32 13.19
N THR A 102 34.91 27.50 13.59
CA THR A 102 35.77 28.67 13.82
C THR A 102 36.67 28.46 15.04
N ASP A 103 37.70 29.29 15.19
CA ASP A 103 38.59 29.25 16.36
C ASP A 103 37.85 29.51 17.69
N GLU A 104 36.70 30.22 17.63
CA GLU A 104 35.78 30.45 18.74
C GLU A 104 34.83 29.26 19.04
N GLY A 105 34.93 28.15 18.29
CA GLY A 105 34.10 26.96 18.48
C GLY A 105 32.72 27.02 17.80
N HIS A 106 32.45 28.00 16.94
CA HIS A 106 31.17 28.11 16.23
C HIS A 106 31.17 27.34 14.91
N THR A 107 30.07 26.68 14.59
CA THR A 107 29.84 26.02 13.29
C THR A 107 28.60 26.62 12.64
N PHE A 108 28.72 26.97 11.36
CA PHE A 108 27.62 27.52 10.58
C PHE A 108 27.19 26.50 9.52
N TYR A 109 25.91 26.54 9.13
CA TYR A 109 25.40 25.74 8.02
C TYR A 109 24.47 26.60 7.18
N GLY A 110 24.61 26.51 5.87
CA GLY A 110 23.64 27.08 4.93
C GLY A 110 22.73 25.98 4.40
N TYR A 111 21.43 26.28 4.38
CA TYR A 111 20.41 25.41 3.83
C TYR A 111 19.61 26.14 2.76
N TYR A 112 19.28 25.43 1.70
CA TYR A 112 18.26 25.81 0.74
C TYR A 112 16.95 25.14 1.14
N THR A 113 15.96 25.96 1.55
CA THR A 113 14.64 25.48 1.94
C THR A 113 13.67 25.59 0.76
N ILE A 114 13.15 24.46 0.30
CA ILE A 114 12.15 24.39 -0.77
C ILE A 114 10.76 24.21 -0.15
N PRO A 115 9.82 25.16 -0.31
CA PRO A 115 8.43 24.89 -0.03
C PRO A 115 7.85 23.99 -1.12
N ARG A 116 7.34 22.82 -0.74
CA ARG A 116 6.64 21.90 -1.63
C ARG A 116 5.16 21.86 -1.30
N ARG A 117 4.34 21.94 -2.34
CA ARG A 117 2.90 21.65 -2.25
C ARG A 117 2.67 20.17 -2.54
N ARG A 118 1.56 19.65 -2.03
CA ARG A 118 1.12 18.30 -2.36
C ARG A 118 0.88 18.19 -3.86
N VAL A 119 1.31 17.07 -4.45
CA VAL A 119 1.02 16.75 -5.85
C VAL A 119 -0.31 16.00 -5.91
N PHE A 120 -1.24 16.50 -6.71
CA PHE A 120 -2.53 15.87 -6.94
C PHE A 120 -2.48 15.02 -8.21
N ASN A 121 -3.13 13.86 -8.16
CA ASN A 121 -3.28 12.98 -9.32
C ASN A 121 -4.68 13.18 -9.92
N PRO A 122 -4.82 13.85 -11.07
CA PRO A 122 -6.13 14.08 -11.69
C PRO A 122 -6.84 12.77 -12.08
N ASP A 123 -6.08 11.69 -12.30
CA ASP A 123 -6.60 10.38 -12.69
C ASP A 123 -6.93 9.47 -11.49
N LEU A 124 -6.88 9.99 -10.26
CA LEU A 124 -7.17 9.21 -9.06
C LEU A 124 -8.62 8.72 -9.06
N LYS A 125 -8.80 7.40 -9.16
CA LYS A 125 -10.11 6.74 -9.10
C LYS A 125 -10.44 6.38 -7.68
N TRP A 126 -11.74 6.34 -7.38
CA TRP A 126 -12.14 6.06 -6.02
C TRP A 126 -12.13 4.57 -5.75
N GLN A 127 -11.55 4.21 -4.61
CA GLN A 127 -11.51 2.83 -4.16
C GLN A 127 -12.95 2.33 -3.96
N SER A 128 -13.22 1.13 -4.45
CA SER A 128 -14.49 0.45 -4.21
C SER A 128 -14.29 -0.99 -3.79
N ASN A 129 -15.20 -1.52 -2.98
CA ASN A 129 -15.27 -2.93 -2.60
C ASN A 129 -16.64 -3.48 -3.02
N GLU A 130 -16.64 -4.49 -3.87
CA GLU A 130 -17.83 -5.25 -4.23
C GLU A 130 -17.85 -6.57 -3.46
N GLN A 131 -18.89 -6.78 -2.66
CA GLN A 131 -19.12 -8.01 -1.93
C GLN A 131 -20.25 -8.81 -2.58
N ARG A 132 -20.04 -10.11 -2.74
CA ARG A 132 -21.04 -11.09 -3.18
C ARG A 132 -21.11 -12.19 -2.14
N GLU A 133 -22.32 -12.57 -1.74
CA GLU A 133 -22.55 -13.59 -0.73
C GLU A 133 -23.71 -14.50 -1.15
N ILE A 134 -23.53 -15.80 -0.90
CA ILE A 134 -24.59 -16.80 -0.89
C ILE A 134 -24.60 -17.48 0.47
N ALA A 135 -25.76 -17.52 1.11
CA ALA A 135 -25.95 -18.22 2.37
C ALA A 135 -27.09 -19.22 2.25
N ILE A 136 -26.90 -20.40 2.84
CA ILE A 136 -27.91 -21.45 2.97
C ILE A 136 -28.11 -21.67 4.45
N SER A 137 -29.38 -21.72 4.88
CA SER A 137 -29.68 -22.24 6.21
C SER A 137 -30.81 -23.24 6.19
N ALA A 138 -30.62 -24.30 6.98
CA ALA A 138 -31.53 -25.42 7.05
C ALA A 138 -31.61 -25.99 8.46
N THR A 139 -32.76 -26.54 8.81
CA THR A 139 -32.90 -27.37 10.01
C THR A 139 -33.12 -28.81 9.56
N ILE A 140 -32.18 -29.71 9.87
CA ILE A 140 -32.23 -31.13 9.48
C ILE A 140 -32.26 -32.00 10.74
N ALA A 141 -33.33 -32.78 10.92
CA ALA A 141 -33.58 -33.61 12.11
C ALA A 141 -33.47 -32.84 13.45
N GLY A 142 -33.76 -31.53 13.42
CA GLY A 142 -33.66 -30.62 14.58
C GLY A 142 -32.29 -29.99 14.80
N ASN A 143 -31.29 -30.28 13.97
CA ASN A 143 -29.99 -29.61 13.95
C ASN A 143 -30.05 -28.43 12.98
N ARG A 144 -29.58 -27.24 13.38
CA ARG A 144 -29.57 -26.05 12.52
C ARG A 144 -28.21 -25.90 11.86
N ILE A 145 -28.20 -25.71 10.55
CA ILE A 145 -27.01 -25.58 9.74
C ILE A 145 -27.08 -24.22 9.05
N TYR A 146 -26.00 -23.45 9.13
CA TYR A 146 -25.78 -22.20 8.42
C TYR A 146 -24.47 -22.32 7.65
N LEU A 147 -24.51 -22.07 6.35
CA LEU A 147 -23.34 -22.07 5.48
C LEU A 147 -23.36 -20.78 4.66
N THR A 148 -22.26 -20.05 4.64
CA THR A 148 -22.14 -18.80 3.87
C THR A 148 -20.84 -18.80 3.09
N ALA A 149 -20.92 -18.58 1.78
CA ALA A 149 -19.78 -18.33 0.92
C ALA A 149 -19.84 -16.88 0.45
N SER A 150 -18.72 -16.16 0.58
CA SER A 150 -18.62 -14.76 0.19
C SER A 150 -17.32 -14.47 -0.56
N GLN A 151 -17.36 -13.48 -1.43
CA GLN A 151 -16.20 -12.94 -2.12
C GLN A 151 -16.26 -11.42 -2.13
N ASP A 152 -15.16 -10.80 -1.73
CA ASP A 152 -14.92 -9.36 -1.83
C ASP A 152 -13.91 -9.08 -2.95
N LYS A 153 -14.21 -8.09 -3.79
CA LYS A 153 -13.27 -7.53 -4.77
C LYS A 153 -13.06 -6.05 -4.48
N THR A 154 -11.86 -5.71 -4.02
CA THR A 154 -11.42 -4.32 -3.94
C THR A 154 -10.88 -3.88 -5.30
N THR A 155 -11.40 -2.79 -5.85
CA THR A 155 -11.01 -2.19 -7.14
C THR A 155 -10.51 -0.77 -6.90
N ASN A 156 -9.48 -0.36 -7.64
CA ASN A 156 -8.77 0.91 -7.46
C ASN A 156 -8.35 1.17 -6.00
N PRO A 157 -7.76 0.21 -5.26
CA PRO A 157 -7.29 0.47 -3.90
C PRO A 157 -6.38 1.71 -3.90
N TYR A 158 -6.55 2.59 -2.91
CA TYR A 158 -5.66 3.74 -2.79
C TYR A 158 -4.26 3.26 -2.44
N ASP A 159 -3.28 3.80 -3.16
CA ASP A 159 -1.86 3.52 -2.99
C ASP A 159 -1.08 4.82 -3.24
N TYR A 160 0.24 4.74 -3.19
CA TYR A 160 1.13 5.85 -3.51
C TYR A 160 2.27 5.40 -4.43
N SER A 161 2.70 6.36 -5.24
CA SER A 161 3.93 6.32 -6.00
C SER A 161 4.79 7.52 -5.62
N THR A 162 6.10 7.38 -5.76
CA THR A 162 7.03 8.50 -5.59
C THR A 162 7.34 9.10 -6.95
N LEU A 163 7.10 10.40 -7.10
CA LEU A 163 7.61 11.20 -8.20
C LEU A 163 8.99 11.76 -7.81
N TYR A 164 9.89 11.82 -8.78
CA TYR A 164 11.25 12.30 -8.58
C TYR A 164 11.52 13.45 -9.54
N ASP A 165 11.59 14.66 -9.00
CA ASP A 165 11.95 15.85 -9.77
C ASP A 165 13.44 16.12 -9.63
N PRO A 166 14.18 16.37 -10.71
CA PRO A 166 15.57 16.80 -10.60
C PRO A 166 15.64 18.19 -9.96
N PHE A 167 16.58 18.37 -9.04
CA PHE A 167 16.87 19.66 -8.43
C PHE A 167 18.36 19.94 -8.50
N TYR A 168 18.71 21.14 -8.97
CA TYR A 168 20.09 21.62 -9.11
C TYR A 168 20.36 22.74 -8.12
N PHE A 169 21.53 22.74 -7.51
CA PHE A 169 21.92 23.75 -6.53
C PHE A 169 23.43 23.98 -6.51
N ASN A 170 23.82 25.15 -6.05
CA ASN A 170 25.21 25.51 -5.82
C ASN A 170 25.63 25.04 -4.43
N PHE A 171 26.77 24.34 -4.35
CA PHE A 171 27.34 23.84 -3.11
C PHE A 171 28.74 24.39 -2.90
N THR A 172 28.91 25.15 -1.82
CA THR A 172 30.22 25.70 -1.45
C THR A 172 30.89 24.76 -0.45
N THR A 173 32.01 24.16 -0.86
CA THR A 173 32.81 23.22 -0.05
C THR A 173 33.81 23.96 0.84
N GLN A 174 34.45 23.21 1.76
CA GLN A 174 35.59 23.73 2.52
C GLN A 174 36.78 24.10 1.61
N VAL A 175 36.95 23.46 0.46
CA VAL A 175 38.02 23.79 -0.49
C VAL A 175 37.80 25.20 -1.04
N HIS A 176 36.57 25.54 -1.43
CA HIS A 176 36.23 26.89 -1.91
C HIS A 176 36.40 27.94 -0.80
N LEU A 177 36.06 27.59 0.45
CA LEU A 177 36.32 28.46 1.60
C LEU A 177 37.82 28.71 1.81
N ASN A 178 38.66 27.68 1.73
CA ASN A 178 40.10 27.82 1.93
C ASN A 178 40.77 28.64 0.82
N ALA A 179 40.14 28.77 -0.34
CA ALA A 179 40.63 29.59 -1.45
C ALA A 179 40.38 31.10 -1.27
N SER A 180 39.54 31.51 -0.31
CA SER A 180 39.30 32.93 -0.02
C SER A 180 40.58 33.61 0.51
N THR A 181 40.86 34.82 0.02
CA THR A 181 42.06 35.56 0.45
C THR A 181 41.88 36.22 1.83
N ILE A 182 40.64 36.33 2.31
CA ILE A 182 40.31 36.88 3.63
C ILE A 182 40.76 35.87 4.71
N PRO A 183 41.56 36.27 5.72
CA PRO A 183 41.96 35.39 6.83
C PRO A 183 40.76 34.81 7.58
N VAL A 184 40.86 33.55 8.03
CA VAL A 184 39.74 32.77 8.60
C VAL A 184 39.08 33.50 9.78
N GLU A 185 39.89 34.10 10.65
CA GLU A 185 39.48 34.87 11.83
C GLU A 185 38.64 36.11 11.49
N ASN A 186 38.81 36.65 10.28
CA ASN A 186 38.18 37.88 9.82
C ASN A 186 36.98 37.64 8.89
N ARG A 187 36.54 36.39 8.71
CA ARG A 187 35.44 36.07 7.79
C ARG A 187 34.08 36.31 8.41
N ILE A 188 33.20 36.99 7.68
CA ILE A 188 31.74 36.99 7.86
C ILE A 188 31.12 36.35 6.63
N TYR A 189 30.28 35.33 6.85
CA TYR A 189 29.59 34.62 5.77
C TYR A 189 28.19 35.19 5.55
N ALA A 190 27.82 35.40 4.28
CA ALA A 190 26.44 35.63 3.88
C ALA A 190 26.10 34.79 2.65
N VAL A 191 24.89 34.24 2.60
CA VAL A 191 24.42 33.44 1.46
C VAL A 191 23.38 34.25 0.69
N ASN A 192 23.60 34.41 -0.62
CA ASN A 192 22.61 35.02 -1.48
C ASN A 192 21.35 34.13 -1.53
N GLN A 193 20.20 34.67 -1.12
CA GLN A 193 18.97 33.90 -0.99
C GLN A 193 18.38 33.42 -2.32
N GLN A 194 18.75 34.05 -3.44
CA GLN A 194 18.26 33.68 -4.77
C GLN A 194 19.21 32.70 -5.48
N THR A 195 20.52 32.94 -5.40
CA THR A 195 21.52 32.16 -6.16
C THR A 195 22.22 31.09 -5.33
N GLY A 196 22.11 31.14 -4.00
CA GLY A 196 22.83 30.25 -3.08
C GLY A 196 24.34 30.50 -3.02
N ILE A 197 24.86 31.53 -3.70
CA ILE A 197 26.29 31.87 -3.69
C ILE A 197 26.68 32.40 -2.31
N VAL A 198 27.75 31.84 -1.76
CA VAL A 198 28.31 32.28 -0.49
C VAL A 198 29.27 33.45 -0.73
N THR A 199 29.14 34.48 0.08
CA THR A 199 29.99 35.66 0.09
C THR A 199 30.74 35.74 1.41
N VAL A 200 32.00 36.17 1.33
CA VAL A 200 32.87 36.40 2.50
C VAL A 200 33.18 37.89 2.57
N THR A 201 32.82 38.51 3.68
CA THR A 201 33.17 39.91 3.96
C THR A 201 34.22 39.95 5.08
N ASP A 202 35.23 40.80 4.90
CA ASP A 202 36.28 41.03 5.89
C ASP A 202 35.78 41.93 7.02
N LYS A 203 35.85 41.45 8.26
CA LYS A 203 35.51 42.20 9.49
C LYS A 203 36.27 43.53 9.59
N THR A 204 37.50 43.58 9.10
CA THR A 204 38.38 44.76 9.19
C THR A 204 38.16 45.77 8.07
N GLY A 205 37.51 45.35 6.98
CA GLY A 205 37.31 46.15 5.77
C GLY A 205 38.58 46.38 4.93
N ALA A 206 39.67 45.66 5.21
CA ALA A 206 40.93 45.80 4.48
C ALA A 206 40.92 45.08 3.13
N ILE A 207 40.20 43.97 3.02
CA ILE A 207 40.03 43.17 1.80
C ILE A 207 38.58 43.31 1.29
N PRO A 208 38.36 43.56 -0.01
CA PRO A 208 37.01 43.64 -0.57
C PRO A 208 36.25 42.32 -0.41
N THR A 209 34.92 42.41 -0.31
CA THR A 209 34.04 41.23 -0.25
C THR A 209 34.29 40.30 -1.45
N GLU A 210 34.40 39.00 -1.16
CA GLU A 210 34.62 37.96 -2.16
C GLU A 210 33.36 37.09 -2.32
N ASN A 211 33.03 36.74 -3.57
CA ASN A 211 32.12 35.64 -3.85
C ASN A 211 32.93 34.35 -3.89
N LEU A 212 32.49 33.32 -3.17
CA LEU A 212 33.14 32.03 -3.21
C LEU A 212 32.71 31.24 -4.45
N GLU A 213 33.67 30.51 -4.98
CA GLU A 213 33.42 29.46 -5.97
C GLU A 213 32.54 28.34 -5.38
N TYR A 214 31.94 27.55 -6.27
CA TYR A 214 30.99 26.50 -5.89
C TYR A 214 30.99 25.34 -6.88
N ASP A 215 30.59 24.16 -6.39
CA ASP A 215 30.24 23.04 -7.25
C ASP A 215 28.77 23.14 -7.60
N GLN A 216 28.40 22.99 -8.88
CA GLN A 216 27.02 22.71 -9.23
C GLN A 216 26.70 21.24 -8.93
N ARG A 217 25.69 21.01 -8.09
CA ARG A 217 25.24 19.67 -7.70
C ARG A 217 23.79 19.45 -8.11
N TYR A 218 23.41 18.18 -8.18
CA TYR A 218 22.04 17.78 -8.41
C TYR A 218 21.65 16.62 -7.50
N GLN A 219 20.34 16.48 -7.28
CA GLN A 219 19.73 15.32 -6.64
C GLN A 219 18.26 15.23 -7.03
N PHE A 220 17.66 14.04 -6.87
CA PHE A 220 16.22 13.87 -7.04
C PHE A 220 15.47 14.26 -5.77
N MET A 221 14.43 15.08 -5.94
CA MET A 221 13.51 15.46 -4.89
C MET A 221 12.25 14.57 -4.94
N PRO A 222 12.02 13.70 -3.95
CA PRO A 222 10.84 12.86 -3.91
C PRO A 222 9.57 13.67 -3.57
N SER A 223 8.48 13.34 -4.24
CA SER A 223 7.11 13.79 -3.93
C SER A 223 6.19 12.58 -3.88
N THR A 224 5.33 12.51 -2.87
CA THR A 224 4.29 11.48 -2.81
C THR A 224 3.13 11.85 -3.73
N LEU A 225 2.78 10.93 -4.64
CA LEU A 225 1.60 11.02 -5.50
C LEU A 225 0.63 9.90 -5.11
N TYR A 226 -0.60 10.25 -4.77
CA TYR A 226 -1.65 9.24 -4.56
C TYR A 226 -2.05 8.61 -5.89
N THR A 227 -2.05 7.30 -5.93
CA THR A 227 -2.38 6.50 -7.10
C THR A 227 -3.36 5.41 -6.70
N ASN A 228 -3.72 4.58 -7.67
CA ASN A 228 -4.49 3.38 -7.42
C ASN A 228 -3.60 2.16 -7.62
N GLY A 229 -3.58 1.24 -6.65
CA GLY A 229 -2.93 -0.05 -6.77
C GLY A 229 -3.78 -1.07 -7.54
N SER A 230 -3.26 -2.29 -7.61
CA SER A 230 -3.91 -3.41 -8.32
C SER A 230 -5.13 -3.97 -7.56
N PRO A 231 -6.17 -4.45 -8.28
CA PRO A 231 -7.34 -5.04 -7.64
C PRO A 231 -7.04 -6.28 -6.80
N VAL A 232 -7.78 -6.46 -5.70
CA VAL A 232 -7.57 -7.54 -4.74
C VAL A 232 -8.85 -8.33 -4.54
N LYS A 233 -8.75 -9.66 -4.47
CA LYS A 233 -9.88 -10.56 -4.17
C LYS A 233 -9.66 -11.31 -2.86
N ARG A 234 -10.73 -11.38 -2.06
CA ARG A 234 -10.81 -12.14 -0.81
C ARG A 234 -12.01 -13.07 -0.89
N SER A 235 -11.83 -14.33 -0.53
CA SER A 235 -12.92 -15.31 -0.46
C SER A 235 -13.02 -15.86 0.95
N ARG A 236 -14.25 -16.04 1.44
CA ARG A 236 -14.50 -16.60 2.76
C ARG A 236 -15.65 -17.60 2.70
N LEU A 237 -15.46 -18.76 3.32
CA LEU A 237 -16.50 -19.74 3.61
C LEU A 237 -16.67 -19.80 5.13
N THR A 238 -17.89 -19.64 5.64
CA THR A 238 -18.19 -19.77 7.07
C THR A 238 -19.31 -20.76 7.28
N TRP A 239 -19.22 -21.56 8.33
CA TRP A 239 -20.26 -22.51 8.70
C TRP A 239 -20.56 -22.47 10.19
N THR A 240 -21.79 -22.85 10.53
CA THR A 240 -22.23 -23.08 11.91
C THR A 240 -23.24 -24.22 11.90
N VAL A 241 -23.03 -25.18 12.77
CA VAL A 241 -23.93 -26.31 13.00
C VAL A 241 -24.29 -26.34 14.48
N ASP A 242 -25.55 -26.04 14.78
CA ASP A 242 -26.13 -26.17 16.12
C ASP A 242 -26.86 -27.51 16.21
N PHE A 243 -26.33 -28.42 17.02
CA PHE A 243 -26.93 -29.74 17.22
C PHE A 243 -28.13 -29.67 18.15
N LYS A 244 -29.14 -30.49 17.85
CA LYS A 244 -30.31 -30.67 18.73
C LYS A 244 -29.84 -31.10 20.12
N GLN A 245 -30.42 -30.49 21.15
CA GLN A 245 -30.09 -30.83 22.54
C GLN A 245 -30.33 -32.33 22.82
N ILE A 246 -29.35 -32.97 23.43
CA ILE A 246 -29.49 -34.31 24.02
C ILE A 246 -30.28 -34.15 25.32
N ARG A 247 -31.57 -34.52 25.28
CA ARG A 247 -32.52 -34.28 26.38
C ARG A 247 -32.10 -34.95 27.70
N SER A 248 -31.51 -36.14 27.65
CA SER A 248 -31.05 -36.87 28.85
C SER A 248 -29.93 -36.14 29.59
N LEU A 249 -29.06 -35.42 28.86
CA LEU A 249 -27.94 -34.68 29.42
C LEU A 249 -28.22 -33.17 29.57
N LYS A 250 -29.31 -32.68 28.97
CA LYS A 250 -29.60 -31.24 28.79
C LYS A 250 -28.42 -30.49 28.17
N THR A 251 -27.69 -31.18 27.29
CA THR A 251 -26.46 -30.70 26.64
C THR A 251 -26.69 -30.46 25.15
N SER A 252 -26.24 -29.32 24.64
CA SER A 252 -26.18 -29.00 23.22
C SER A 252 -24.73 -28.80 22.77
N PHE A 253 -24.50 -29.09 21.50
CA PHE A 253 -23.20 -28.92 20.86
C PHE A 253 -23.33 -27.91 19.72
N ARG A 254 -22.28 -27.11 19.49
CA ARG A 254 -22.11 -26.28 18.30
C ARG A 254 -20.74 -26.55 17.70
N VAL A 255 -20.70 -26.67 16.38
CA VAL A 255 -19.46 -26.59 15.59
C VAL A 255 -19.58 -25.39 14.67
N ASP A 256 -18.62 -24.47 14.74
CA ASP A 256 -18.55 -23.33 13.83
C ASP A 256 -17.12 -23.16 13.32
N GLY A 257 -16.97 -22.52 12.17
CA GLY A 257 -15.66 -22.35 11.57
C GLY A 257 -15.68 -21.45 10.36
N ASN A 258 -14.47 -21.15 9.90
CA ASN A 258 -14.26 -20.37 8.70
C ASN A 258 -13.05 -20.86 7.91
N TYR A 259 -13.11 -20.67 6.60
CA TYR A 259 -11.99 -20.76 5.69
C TYR A 259 -11.82 -19.41 4.98
N TYR A 260 -10.62 -18.87 5.00
CA TYR A 260 -10.26 -17.62 4.37
C TYR A 260 -9.19 -17.84 3.29
N TYR A 261 -9.36 -17.17 2.15
CA TYR A 261 -8.40 -17.13 1.08
C TYR A 261 -8.20 -15.69 0.60
N TYR A 262 -6.95 -15.28 0.48
CA TYR A 262 -6.52 -14.00 -0.06
C TYR A 262 -5.37 -14.24 -1.02
N LYS A 263 -5.42 -13.61 -2.19
CA LYS A 263 -4.25 -13.41 -3.06
C LYS A 263 -4.29 -11.97 -3.57
N GLY A 264 -3.25 -11.21 -3.26
CA GLY A 264 -3.06 -9.85 -3.76
C GLY A 264 -1.71 -9.74 -4.44
N LEU A 265 -1.69 -9.07 -5.59
CA LEU A 265 -0.49 -8.74 -6.36
C LEU A 265 -0.58 -7.26 -6.73
N GLU A 266 0.51 -6.53 -6.54
CA GLU A 266 0.68 -5.15 -6.98
C GLU A 266 1.43 -5.13 -8.31
N GLU A 267 0.79 -4.58 -9.34
CA GLU A 267 1.29 -4.60 -10.72
C GLU A 267 1.42 -3.19 -11.31
N GLN A 268 1.22 -2.14 -10.51
CA GLN A 268 1.56 -0.79 -10.94
C GLN A 268 3.08 -0.60 -10.97
N LEU A 269 3.58 0.08 -11.99
CA LEU A 269 4.98 0.46 -12.06
C LEU A 269 5.27 1.58 -11.07
N LYS A 270 6.27 1.36 -10.21
CA LYS A 270 6.70 2.33 -9.21
C LYS A 270 8.15 2.71 -9.45
N GLY A 271 8.40 4.00 -9.58
CA GLY A 271 9.74 4.56 -9.62
C GLY A 271 10.43 4.37 -8.27
N PHE A 272 11.72 4.06 -8.32
CA PHE A 272 12.57 3.94 -7.15
C PHE A 272 13.96 4.44 -7.50
N ILE A 273 14.55 5.15 -6.55
CA ILE A 273 15.97 5.45 -6.50
C ILE A 273 16.54 4.91 -5.20
N PRO A 274 17.81 4.46 -5.19
CA PRO A 274 18.56 4.32 -3.94
C PRO A 274 18.73 5.69 -3.28
N ASN A 275 19.40 5.75 -2.13
CA ASN A 275 19.57 6.99 -1.36
C ASN A 275 19.97 8.18 -2.27
N PRO A 276 19.26 9.32 -2.27
CA PRO A 276 19.57 10.47 -3.14
C PRO A 276 20.98 11.03 -3.00
N SER A 277 21.63 10.81 -1.85
CA SER A 277 23.02 11.20 -1.58
C SER A 277 24.05 10.14 -1.98
N GLN A 278 23.61 8.99 -2.52
CA GLN A 278 24.50 7.93 -2.95
C GLN A 278 25.29 8.38 -4.19
N LEU A 279 26.59 8.10 -4.16
CA LEU A 279 27.48 8.30 -5.30
C LEU A 279 27.49 7.04 -6.17
N MET A 280 27.55 7.24 -7.48
CA MET A 280 27.85 6.21 -8.47
C MET A 280 29.35 5.87 -8.42
N ALA A 281 29.74 4.78 -9.09
CA ALA A 281 31.13 4.31 -9.11
C ALA A 281 32.13 5.38 -9.63
N ASN A 282 31.67 6.29 -10.49
CA ASN A 282 32.46 7.41 -11.02
C ASN A 282 32.52 8.64 -10.08
N GLY A 283 32.00 8.54 -8.85
CA GLY A 283 32.00 9.62 -7.86
C GLY A 283 30.93 10.70 -8.07
N GLN A 284 30.12 10.61 -9.12
CA GLN A 284 28.98 11.53 -9.35
C GLN A 284 27.75 11.09 -8.55
N TYR A 285 26.83 12.01 -8.29
CA TYR A 285 25.55 11.70 -7.63
C TYR A 285 24.68 10.76 -8.48
N TYR A 286 23.86 9.94 -7.82
CA TYR A 286 22.98 9.01 -8.51
C TYR A 286 21.98 9.73 -9.43
N LYS A 287 21.93 9.31 -10.70
CA LYS A 287 21.16 10.00 -11.77
C LYS A 287 20.08 9.18 -12.45
N PHE A 288 19.83 7.95 -12.01
CA PHE A 288 18.85 7.07 -12.65
C PHE A 288 17.60 6.91 -11.79
N ILE A 289 16.47 6.59 -12.41
CA ILE A 289 15.25 6.14 -11.71
C ILE A 289 14.84 4.80 -12.31
N GLY A 290 14.83 3.75 -11.49
CA GLY A 290 14.37 2.43 -11.90
C GLY A 290 12.87 2.29 -11.68
N PHE A 291 12.13 1.77 -12.65
CA PHE A 291 10.70 1.51 -12.54
C PHE A 291 10.45 0.02 -12.37
N TYR A 292 9.91 -0.35 -11.22
CA TYR A 292 9.69 -1.74 -10.82
C TYR A 292 8.20 -2.05 -10.77
N LEU A 293 7.80 -3.18 -11.36
CA LEU A 293 6.42 -3.67 -11.29
C LEU A 293 6.08 -4.05 -9.85
N GLY A 294 5.24 -3.27 -9.16
CA GLY A 294 4.89 -3.49 -7.77
C GLY A 294 5.91 -2.98 -6.72
N GLY A 295 6.93 -2.23 -7.17
CA GLY A 295 7.96 -1.66 -6.31
C GLY A 295 9.27 -2.45 -6.24
N ALA A 296 10.30 -1.83 -5.67
CA ALA A 296 11.68 -2.32 -5.67
C ALA A 296 11.98 -3.42 -4.63
N ASN A 297 11.03 -3.76 -3.77
CA ASN A 297 11.17 -4.89 -2.85
C ASN A 297 11.11 -6.22 -3.62
N ALA A 298 11.67 -7.29 -3.08
CA ALA A 298 11.60 -8.62 -3.72
C ALA A 298 10.14 -9.12 -3.84
N SER A 299 9.27 -8.79 -2.89
CA SER A 299 7.83 -9.12 -2.95
C SER A 299 7.00 -7.94 -3.47
N ASN A 300 5.96 -8.26 -4.26
CA ASN A 300 4.92 -7.32 -4.69
C ASN A 300 3.52 -7.78 -4.29
N GLY A 301 3.42 -8.75 -3.40
CA GLY A 301 2.13 -9.28 -3.00
C GLY A 301 2.26 -10.39 -1.98
N SER A 302 1.12 -11.00 -1.68
CA SER A 302 1.08 -12.14 -0.78
C SER A 302 -0.15 -13.01 -1.04
N ILE A 303 -0.05 -14.26 -0.60
CA ILE A 303 -1.15 -15.20 -0.49
C ILE A 303 -1.33 -15.55 0.99
N THR A 304 -2.59 -15.54 1.45
CA THR A 304 -2.95 -15.96 2.80
C THR A 304 -4.09 -16.97 2.72
N LYS A 305 -3.96 -18.05 3.49
CA LYS A 305 -5.00 -19.05 3.68
C LYS A 305 -5.12 -19.37 5.15
N SER A 306 -6.33 -19.40 5.69
CA SER A 306 -6.53 -19.87 7.06
C SER A 306 -7.79 -20.73 7.18
N MET A 307 -7.78 -21.65 8.13
CA MET A 307 -8.92 -22.47 8.51
C MET A 307 -9.01 -22.56 10.03
N ASP A 308 -10.07 -22.00 10.59
CA ASP A 308 -10.35 -22.04 12.02
C ASP A 308 -11.64 -22.82 12.27
N MET A 309 -11.67 -23.59 13.35
CA MET A 309 -12.86 -24.29 13.83
C MET A 309 -12.96 -24.20 15.34
N ASN A 310 -14.19 -24.01 15.80
CA ASN A 310 -14.55 -23.96 17.19
C ASN A 310 -15.58 -25.04 17.50
N PHE A 311 -15.47 -25.58 18.71
CA PHE A 311 -16.44 -26.50 19.26
C PHE A 311 -16.93 -25.99 20.61
N THR A 312 -18.25 -25.84 20.74
CA THR A 312 -18.88 -25.37 21.98
C THR A 312 -19.82 -26.43 22.53
N VAL A 313 -19.69 -26.72 23.82
CA VAL A 313 -20.57 -27.58 24.60
C VAL A 313 -21.30 -26.72 25.62
N THR A 314 -22.63 -26.82 25.68
CA THR A 314 -23.43 -26.09 26.67
C THR A 314 -24.37 -27.06 27.38
N THR A 315 -24.23 -27.19 28.69
CA THR A 315 -25.04 -28.07 29.55
C THR A 315 -25.85 -27.24 30.53
N HIS A 316 -27.16 -27.49 30.57
CA HIS A 316 -28.04 -26.88 31.56
C HIS A 316 -28.21 -27.82 32.75
N ILE A 317 -27.99 -27.33 33.96
CA ILE A 317 -28.16 -28.07 35.23
C ILE A 317 -29.24 -27.37 36.06
N PRO A 318 -30.54 -27.60 35.78
CA PRO A 318 -31.63 -26.83 36.38
C PRO A 318 -31.79 -27.03 37.89
N ALA A 319 -31.36 -28.18 38.43
CA ALA A 319 -31.44 -28.49 39.86
C ALA A 319 -30.74 -27.44 40.74
N ILE A 320 -29.67 -26.83 40.21
CA ILE A 320 -28.93 -25.74 40.85
C ILE A 320 -28.98 -24.44 40.03
N ARG A 321 -29.91 -24.34 39.06
CA ARG A 321 -30.07 -23.20 38.14
C ARG A 321 -28.77 -22.76 37.44
N LEU A 322 -27.89 -23.71 37.11
CA LEU A 322 -26.59 -23.46 36.50
C LEU A 322 -26.61 -23.76 35.00
N ILE A 323 -25.86 -22.98 34.21
CA ILE A 323 -25.50 -23.29 32.82
C ILE A 323 -23.98 -23.35 32.74
N LEU A 324 -23.45 -24.49 32.32
CA LEU A 324 -22.02 -24.67 32.07
C LEU A 324 -21.79 -24.60 30.56
N SER A 325 -20.84 -23.77 30.13
CA SER A 325 -20.42 -23.71 28.73
C SER A 325 -18.90 -23.88 28.63
N ALA A 326 -18.45 -24.77 27.77
CA ALA A 326 -17.04 -24.99 27.45
C ALA A 326 -16.83 -24.81 25.95
N ARG A 327 -15.81 -24.04 25.56
CA ARG A 327 -15.47 -23.79 24.16
C ARG A 327 -14.01 -24.17 23.92
N LEU A 328 -13.78 -24.95 22.85
CA LEU A 328 -12.47 -25.22 22.28
C LEU A 328 -12.34 -24.39 20.99
N GLU A 329 -11.31 -23.55 20.92
CA GLU A 329 -11.01 -22.73 19.74
C GLU A 329 -9.70 -23.22 19.11
N SER A 330 -9.72 -23.54 17.82
CA SER A 330 -8.58 -24.14 17.12
C SER A 330 -8.35 -23.52 15.75
N SER A 331 -7.10 -23.18 15.44
CA SER A 331 -6.63 -22.89 14.07
C SER A 331 -6.00 -24.16 13.49
N PHE A 332 -6.61 -24.75 12.47
CA PHE A 332 -6.13 -25.98 11.81
C PHE A 332 -4.98 -25.70 10.85
N TYR A 333 -5.04 -24.56 10.18
CA TYR A 333 -4.09 -24.21 9.14
C TYR A 333 -4.03 -22.70 9.01
N THR A 334 -2.82 -22.16 9.00
CA THR A 334 -2.54 -20.78 8.60
C THR A 334 -1.31 -20.78 7.71
N LEU A 335 -1.45 -20.26 6.50
CA LEU A 335 -0.37 -20.01 5.55
C LEU A 335 -0.34 -18.54 5.21
N SER A 336 0.85 -17.95 5.27
CA SER A 336 1.17 -16.66 4.69
C SER A 336 2.44 -16.79 3.88
N GLN A 337 2.42 -16.36 2.62
CA GLN A 337 3.58 -16.39 1.74
C GLN A 337 3.62 -15.11 0.92
N ASN A 338 4.79 -14.47 0.89
CA ASN A 338 5.06 -13.33 0.01
C ASN A 338 5.17 -13.81 -1.44
N LEU A 339 4.68 -13.01 -2.38
CA LEU A 339 4.71 -13.30 -3.80
C LEU A 339 5.66 -12.34 -4.53
N SER A 340 6.32 -12.85 -5.57
CA SER A 340 7.08 -12.05 -6.54
C SER A 340 6.65 -12.42 -7.96
N GLU A 341 5.44 -11.98 -8.32
CA GLU A 341 4.73 -12.42 -9.53
C GLU A 341 4.24 -11.24 -10.37
N LYS A 342 3.99 -11.52 -11.64
CA LYS A 342 3.19 -10.72 -12.56
C LYS A 342 2.09 -11.60 -13.13
N ASN A 343 1.06 -11.05 -13.77
CA ASN A 343 -0.06 -11.82 -14.33
C ASN A 343 0.38 -13.02 -15.20
N ALA A 344 1.55 -12.92 -15.84
CA ALA A 344 2.14 -13.96 -16.68
C ALA A 344 3.48 -14.52 -16.13
N GLY A 345 3.56 -14.81 -14.83
CA GLY A 345 4.66 -15.59 -14.25
C GLY A 345 5.37 -14.89 -13.09
N GLN A 346 6.64 -15.23 -12.87
CA GLN A 346 7.45 -14.58 -11.84
C GLN A 346 8.07 -13.28 -12.36
N ARG A 347 8.26 -12.30 -11.46
CA ARG A 347 9.05 -11.09 -11.77
C ARG A 347 10.45 -11.15 -11.18
N GLY A 348 10.61 -11.82 -10.04
CA GLY A 348 11.90 -12.09 -9.43
C GLY A 348 12.59 -13.29 -10.08
N PHE A 349 13.91 -13.37 -9.87
CA PHE A 349 14.74 -14.49 -10.30
C PHE A 349 15.68 -14.91 -9.17
N VAL A 350 16.15 -16.16 -9.22
CA VAL A 350 17.08 -16.68 -8.21
C VAL A 350 18.50 -16.16 -8.50
N LEU A 351 19.21 -15.78 -7.45
CA LEU A 351 20.64 -15.45 -7.48
C LEU A 351 21.45 -16.59 -6.88
N ASP A 352 22.61 -16.91 -7.47
CA ASP A 352 23.52 -17.95 -6.94
C ASP A 352 24.22 -17.50 -5.64
N SER A 353 24.33 -16.20 -5.40
CA SER A 353 24.84 -15.61 -4.16
C SER A 353 24.23 -14.23 -3.90
N ARG A 354 24.41 -13.69 -2.68
CA ARG A 354 23.89 -12.37 -2.31
C ARG A 354 24.44 -11.23 -3.16
N ASP A 355 25.69 -11.35 -3.60
CA ASP A 355 26.41 -10.31 -4.36
C ASP A 355 26.29 -10.53 -5.88
N ALA A 356 25.57 -11.58 -6.30
CA ALA A 356 25.29 -11.80 -7.71
C ALA A 356 24.20 -10.84 -8.19
N TYR A 357 24.31 -10.42 -9.45
CA TYR A 357 23.33 -9.54 -10.10
C TYR A 357 22.57 -10.24 -11.22
N GLU A 358 22.95 -11.48 -11.57
CA GLU A 358 22.42 -12.23 -12.71
C GLU A 358 21.55 -13.41 -12.29
N PRO A 359 20.56 -13.83 -13.11
CA PRO A 359 19.80 -15.04 -12.87
C PRO A 359 20.69 -16.29 -12.79
N SER A 360 20.41 -17.13 -11.80
CA SER A 360 21.05 -18.44 -11.67
C SER A 360 20.78 -19.31 -12.89
N ASN A 361 21.83 -19.98 -13.37
CA ASN A 361 21.73 -20.95 -14.47
C ASN A 361 21.23 -22.33 -13.99
N THR A 362 21.25 -22.57 -12.67
CA THR A 362 20.93 -23.89 -12.10
C THR A 362 19.60 -23.90 -11.34
N GLN A 363 19.12 -22.74 -10.91
CA GLN A 363 17.93 -22.60 -10.07
C GLN A 363 16.98 -21.55 -10.65
N SER A 364 15.69 -21.90 -10.75
CA SER A 364 14.67 -21.00 -11.30
C SER A 364 13.49 -20.73 -10.38
N ASN A 365 13.27 -21.60 -9.37
CA ASN A 365 12.16 -21.47 -8.43
C ASN A 365 12.51 -20.53 -7.27
N ILE A 366 11.97 -19.31 -7.32
CA ILE A 366 12.13 -18.28 -6.27
C ILE A 366 11.48 -18.65 -4.93
N TYR A 367 10.58 -19.64 -4.92
CA TYR A 367 9.94 -20.15 -3.70
C TYR A 367 10.62 -21.43 -3.18
N GLY A 368 11.76 -21.82 -3.76
CA GLY A 368 12.64 -22.79 -3.10
C GLY A 368 13.08 -22.23 -1.75
N GLY A 369 13.18 -23.07 -0.73
CA GLY A 369 13.82 -22.66 0.53
C GLY A 369 15.28 -22.26 0.27
N ASP A 370 15.79 -21.34 1.11
CA ASP A 370 17.19 -20.87 1.07
C ASP A 370 17.61 -20.32 -0.30
N ARG A 371 16.91 -19.26 -0.74
CA ARG A 371 17.14 -18.58 -2.03
C ARG A 371 17.38 -17.10 -1.83
N PHE A 372 18.34 -16.55 -2.57
CA PHE A 372 18.43 -15.12 -2.81
C PHE A 372 17.58 -14.78 -4.04
N VAL A 373 16.76 -13.73 -3.95
CA VAL A 373 15.87 -13.31 -5.03
C VAL A 373 16.29 -11.92 -5.50
N GLY A 374 16.69 -11.84 -6.77
CA GLY A 374 17.00 -10.61 -7.47
C GLY A 374 15.77 -10.03 -8.18
N LEU A 375 15.80 -8.72 -8.42
CA LEU A 375 14.77 -8.01 -9.16
C LEU A 375 15.43 -6.96 -10.06
N TYR A 376 15.07 -6.98 -11.34
CA TYR A 376 15.40 -5.90 -12.26
C TYR A 376 14.25 -4.89 -12.35
N PRO A 377 14.55 -3.59 -12.53
CA PRO A 377 13.54 -2.66 -13.01
C PRO A 377 13.12 -3.08 -14.42
N GLU A 378 11.86 -2.85 -14.78
CA GLU A 378 11.36 -3.07 -16.14
C GLU A 378 12.08 -2.13 -17.12
N TYR A 379 12.28 -0.88 -16.70
CA TYR A 379 13.12 0.10 -17.38
C TYR A 379 13.68 1.12 -16.38
N TYR A 380 14.66 1.89 -16.82
CA TYR A 380 15.11 3.07 -16.12
C TYR A 380 15.06 4.31 -17.02
N ILE A 381 15.06 5.48 -16.40
CA ILE A 381 15.26 6.78 -17.06
C ILE A 381 16.47 7.47 -16.43
N SER A 382 17.07 8.42 -17.14
CA SER A 382 18.22 9.21 -16.66
C SER A 382 17.80 10.64 -16.34
N LEU A 383 18.49 11.29 -15.41
CA LEU A 383 18.38 12.73 -15.18
C LEU A 383 18.71 13.54 -16.45
N ASP A 384 19.55 13.00 -17.33
CA ASP A 384 19.92 13.60 -18.61
C ASP A 384 18.75 13.57 -19.63
N ASP A 385 17.87 12.58 -19.53
CA ASP A 385 16.68 12.41 -20.36
C ASP A 385 15.60 11.63 -19.58
N LEU A 386 14.65 12.37 -19.03
CA LEU A 386 13.54 11.83 -18.24
C LEU A 386 12.44 11.20 -19.10
N SER A 387 12.52 11.33 -20.42
CA SER A 387 11.48 10.85 -21.36
C SER A 387 11.79 9.47 -21.93
N THR A 388 13.07 9.18 -22.18
CA THR A 388 13.49 7.92 -22.79
C THR A 388 13.53 6.79 -21.77
N LYS A 389 12.69 5.78 -22.00
CA LYS A 389 12.63 4.55 -21.20
C LYS A 389 13.60 3.52 -21.76
N ILE A 390 14.60 3.14 -20.98
CA ILE A 390 15.61 2.15 -21.38
C ILE A 390 15.32 0.82 -20.68
N PRO A 391 15.00 -0.27 -21.41
CA PRO A 391 14.80 -1.59 -20.82
C PRO A 391 16.07 -2.06 -20.09
N PHE A 392 15.98 -2.26 -18.77
CA PHE A 392 17.17 -2.49 -17.96
C PHE A 392 17.80 -3.86 -18.27
N ALA A 393 17.01 -4.94 -18.21
CA ALA A 393 17.53 -6.29 -18.36
C ALA A 393 18.23 -6.50 -19.71
N GLU A 394 17.63 -6.03 -20.81
CA GLU A 394 18.23 -6.12 -22.15
C GLU A 394 19.53 -5.33 -22.23
N LYS A 395 19.53 -4.07 -21.74
CA LYS A 395 20.72 -3.21 -21.80
C LYS A 395 21.86 -3.73 -20.92
N PHE A 396 21.53 -4.24 -19.72
CA PHE A 396 22.49 -4.81 -18.77
C PHE A 396 23.16 -6.06 -19.33
N LEU A 397 22.38 -7.02 -19.84
CA LEU A 397 22.90 -8.25 -20.44
C LEU A 397 23.67 -7.97 -21.74
N TRP A 398 23.24 -6.99 -22.54
CA TRP A 398 23.99 -6.55 -23.71
C TRP A 398 25.35 -5.94 -23.32
N ALA A 399 25.38 -5.08 -22.30
CA ALA A 399 26.61 -4.41 -21.84
C ALA A 399 27.65 -5.42 -21.37
N LYS A 400 27.23 -6.49 -20.69
CA LYS A 400 28.13 -7.57 -20.26
C LYS A 400 29.02 -8.11 -21.37
N THR A 401 28.48 -8.28 -22.58
CA THR A 401 29.20 -8.86 -23.72
C THR A 401 29.83 -7.80 -24.63
N ASN A 402 29.23 -6.61 -24.73
CA ASN A 402 29.58 -5.62 -25.76
C ASN A 402 30.22 -4.35 -25.20
N ASP A 403 30.04 -4.04 -23.92
CA ASP A 403 30.56 -2.84 -23.28
C ASP A 403 30.86 -3.08 -21.78
N PRO A 404 32.01 -3.71 -21.46
CA PRO A 404 32.39 -4.01 -20.09
C PRO A 404 32.57 -2.77 -19.20
N ALA A 405 32.83 -1.60 -19.79
CA ALA A 405 32.96 -0.35 -19.05
C ALA A 405 31.60 0.20 -18.63
N LEU A 406 30.54 -0.05 -19.40
CA LEU A 406 29.16 0.25 -19.01
C LEU A 406 28.57 -0.79 -18.05
N TYR A 407 29.03 -2.04 -18.14
CA TYR A 407 28.55 -3.13 -17.29
C TYR A 407 29.05 -3.04 -15.84
N ASN A 408 30.33 -2.69 -15.66
CA ASN A 408 30.97 -2.49 -14.35
C ASN A 408 30.71 -1.08 -13.81
#